data_AF-A0A9X3N2N0-F1
#
_entry.id   AF-A0A9X3N2N0-F1
#
_cell.length_a   1.000
_cell.length_b   1.000
_cell.length_c   1.000
_cell.angle_alpha   90.00
_cell.angle_beta   90.00
_cell.angle_gamma   90.00
#
_symmetry.space_group_name_H-M   'P 1'
#
loop_
_entity.id
_entity.type
_entity.pdbx_description
1 polymer ?
#
loop_
_entity_poly.entity_id
_entity_poly.type
_entity_poly.pdbx_seq_one_letter_code
_entity_poly.pdbx_strand_id
1 'polypeptide(L)'
;MTKISLIGAALCSCALLAGCGAGGYATKPAAATSADTAVKIVEMTDSTFAPSAVRVKVGETVSFVDKDEIAHTATAEKSFDSGTLREGERFVFKATEPGTIGYVCIFHPGMTGTIDVSN
;
A
#
# COMPACT_ATOMS: atom_id res chain seq x y z
N MET A 1 5.61 -9.00 -28.28
CA MET A 1 5.64 -10.46 -28.51
C MET A 1 4.72 -11.10 -27.49
N THR A 2 3.43 -11.16 -27.83
CA THR A 2 2.33 -11.58 -26.96
C THR A 2 2.26 -13.10 -26.96
N LYS A 3 2.59 -13.75 -25.84
CA LYS A 3 2.40 -15.19 -25.67
C LYS A 3 0.98 -15.45 -25.15
N ILE A 4 0.12 -15.84 -26.08
CA ILE A 4 -1.18 -16.47 -25.84
C ILE A 4 -0.90 -17.87 -25.28
N SER A 5 -1.46 -18.18 -24.09
CA SER A 5 -1.48 -19.55 -23.57
C SER A 5 -2.89 -20.11 -23.68
N LEU A 6 -2.98 -21.27 -24.33
CA LEU A 6 -4.19 -22.00 -24.67
C LEU A 6 -4.74 -22.80 -23.48
N ILE A 7 -6.07 -22.80 -23.39
CA ILE A 7 -6.99 -23.96 -23.30
C ILE A 7 -6.63 -25.08 -22.31
N GLY A 8 -7.44 -25.17 -21.26
CA GLY A 8 -7.70 -26.41 -20.52
C GLY A 8 -9.21 -26.58 -20.33
N ALA A 9 -9.90 -27.05 -21.37
CA ALA A 9 -11.30 -27.46 -21.30
C ALA A 9 -11.36 -28.91 -20.78
N ALA A 10 -11.81 -29.09 -19.54
CA ALA A 10 -12.20 -30.40 -19.01
C ALA A 10 -13.72 -30.46 -18.92
N LEU A 11 -14.32 -31.17 -19.87
CA LEU A 11 -15.69 -31.68 -19.79
C LEU A 11 -15.74 -32.76 -18.71
N CYS A 12 -16.64 -32.62 -17.74
CA CYS A 12 -17.07 -33.75 -16.91
C CYS A 12 -18.59 -33.70 -16.72
N SER A 13 -19.21 -34.72 -17.32
CA SER A 13 -20.59 -35.15 -17.42
C SER A 13 -21.60 -34.74 -16.34
N CYS A 14 -22.82 -34.47 -16.82
CA CYS A 14 -24.06 -34.48 -16.04
C CYS A 14 -24.28 -35.84 -15.36
N ALA A 15 -24.60 -35.81 -14.07
CA ALA A 15 -25.33 -36.86 -13.38
C ALA A 15 -26.43 -36.20 -12.52
N LEU A 16 -27.69 -36.45 -12.92
CA LEU A 16 -28.89 -36.08 -12.17
C LEU A 16 -29.09 -37.09 -11.03
N LEU A 17 -29.05 -36.63 -9.78
CA LEU A 17 -29.61 -37.33 -8.62
C LEU A 17 -30.38 -36.32 -7.78
N ALA A 18 -31.69 -36.52 -7.72
CA ALA A 18 -32.59 -35.81 -6.83
C ALA A 18 -32.34 -36.24 -5.37
N GLY A 19 -32.10 -35.27 -4.50
CA GLY A 19 -31.99 -35.48 -3.06
C GLY A 19 -32.50 -34.26 -2.30
N CYS A 20 -33.68 -34.37 -1.70
CA CYS A 20 -34.15 -33.46 -0.66
C CYS A 20 -33.26 -33.62 0.58
N GLY A 21 -32.59 -32.55 0.98
CA GLY A 21 -31.82 -32.48 2.23
C GLY A 21 -31.75 -31.04 2.73
N ALA A 22 -32.49 -30.76 3.80
CA ALA A 22 -32.38 -29.53 4.56
C ALA A 22 -31.09 -29.54 5.40
N GLY A 23 -30.35 -28.44 5.42
CA GLY A 23 -29.15 -28.29 6.26
C GLY A 23 -28.19 -27.27 5.69
N GLY A 24 -28.20 -26.07 6.27
CA GLY A 24 -27.63 -24.87 5.67
C GLY A 24 -26.11 -24.84 5.57
N TYR A 25 -25.65 -24.13 4.53
CA TYR A 25 -24.49 -23.25 4.58
C TYR A 25 -24.80 -22.10 3.62
N ALA A 26 -25.45 -21.04 4.11
CA ALA A 26 -25.44 -19.78 3.39
C ALA A 26 -24.03 -19.21 3.53
N THR A 27 -23.14 -19.52 2.60
CA THR A 27 -21.87 -18.81 2.45
C THR A 27 -22.20 -17.38 2.05
N LYS A 28 -22.32 -16.50 3.06
CA LYS A 28 -22.37 -15.06 2.87
C LYS A 28 -21.17 -14.69 1.98
N PRO A 29 -21.38 -14.04 0.82
CA PRO A 29 -20.27 -13.43 0.12
C PRO A 29 -19.69 -12.37 1.05
N ALA A 30 -18.49 -12.61 1.58
CA ALA A 30 -17.67 -11.54 2.10
C ALA A 30 -17.27 -10.71 0.89
N ALA A 31 -18.11 -9.73 0.55
CA ALA A 31 -17.72 -8.64 -0.32
C ALA A 31 -16.56 -7.93 0.38
N ALA A 32 -15.34 -8.34 0.06
CA ALA A 32 -14.17 -7.50 0.24
C ALA A 32 -14.37 -6.33 -0.70
N THR A 33 -15.06 -5.29 -0.21
CA THR A 33 -14.89 -3.95 -0.77
C THR A 33 -13.41 -3.67 -0.64
N SER A 34 -12.69 -3.73 -1.76
CA SER A 34 -11.44 -3.00 -1.92
C SER A 34 -11.81 -1.54 -1.72
N ALA A 35 -11.78 -1.08 -0.47
CA ALA A 35 -11.81 0.33 -0.19
C ALA A 35 -10.58 0.89 -0.87
N ASP A 36 -10.79 1.65 -1.94
CA ASP A 36 -9.77 2.42 -2.62
C ASP A 36 -9.11 3.30 -1.56
N THR A 37 -7.98 2.82 -1.06
CA THR A 37 -7.29 3.43 0.06
C THR A 37 -6.54 4.59 -0.52
N ALA A 38 -7.01 5.81 -0.26
CA ALA A 38 -6.38 7.00 -0.81
C ALA A 38 -4.88 6.99 -0.51
N VAL A 39 -4.09 7.25 -1.55
CA VAL A 39 -2.63 7.28 -1.48
C VAL A 39 -2.18 8.73 -1.56
N LYS A 40 -1.41 9.19 -0.58
CA LYS A 40 -0.64 10.43 -0.67
C LYS A 40 0.78 10.12 -1.13
N ILE A 41 1.32 10.90 -2.05
CA ILE A 41 2.68 10.71 -2.55
C ILE A 41 3.58 11.76 -1.91
N VAL A 42 4.72 11.33 -1.38
CA VAL A 42 5.84 12.17 -0.96
C VAL A 42 7.01 11.84 -1.88
N GLU A 43 7.43 12.81 -2.67
CA GLU A 43 8.59 12.69 -3.55
C GLU A 43 9.85 13.10 -2.79
N MET A 44 10.94 12.36 -2.99
CA MET A 44 12.26 12.72 -2.49
C MET A 44 13.04 13.26 -3.69
N THR A 45 13.32 14.56 -3.66
CA THR A 45 14.00 15.29 -4.75
C THR A 45 14.75 16.47 -4.15
N ASP A 46 15.88 16.84 -4.73
CA ASP A 46 16.75 17.93 -4.26
C ASP A 46 17.11 17.80 -2.76
N SER A 47 17.28 16.57 -2.26
CA SER A 47 17.46 16.29 -0.83
C SER A 47 16.33 16.82 0.08
N THR A 48 15.10 16.86 -0.42
CA THR A 48 13.90 17.30 0.32
C THR A 48 12.75 16.31 0.20
N PHE A 49 11.84 16.33 1.18
CA PHE A 49 10.53 15.68 1.06
C PHE A 49 9.51 16.66 0.48
N ALA A 50 8.83 16.28 -0.61
CA ALA A 50 7.86 17.10 -1.31
C ALA A 50 6.51 16.36 -1.47
N PRO A 51 5.43 16.79 -0.78
CA PRO A 51 5.42 17.84 0.24
C PRO A 51 6.09 17.38 1.54
N SER A 52 6.65 18.32 2.30
CA SER A 52 7.26 18.03 3.61
C SER A 52 6.21 17.73 4.70
N ALA A 53 4.96 18.13 4.49
CA ALA A 53 3.85 17.80 5.37
C ALA A 53 2.71 17.16 4.58
N VAL A 54 2.25 15.99 5.01
CA VAL A 54 1.09 15.30 4.46
C VAL A 54 0.03 15.08 5.53
N ARG A 55 -1.24 15.11 5.13
CA ARG A 55 -2.38 14.79 5.98
C ARG A 55 -3.13 13.61 5.39
N VAL A 56 -3.38 12.61 6.22
CA VAL A 56 -4.06 11.36 5.88
C VAL A 56 -5.06 10.99 6.98
N LYS A 57 -5.99 10.10 6.66
CA LYS A 57 -6.88 9.48 7.65
C LYS A 57 -6.37 8.10 8.07
N VAL A 58 -6.81 7.61 9.22
CA VAL A 58 -6.63 6.22 9.61
C VAL A 58 -7.17 5.31 8.50
N GLY A 59 -6.33 4.38 8.07
CA GLY A 59 -6.57 3.46 6.96
C GLY A 59 -5.90 3.87 5.66
N GLU A 60 -5.63 5.17 5.43
CA GLU A 60 -4.97 5.69 4.22
C GLU A 60 -3.46 5.39 4.19
N THR A 61 -2.84 5.61 3.02
CA THR A 61 -1.42 5.31 2.80
C THR A 61 -0.63 6.53 2.33
N VAL A 62 0.66 6.53 2.67
CA VAL A 62 1.66 7.46 2.16
C VAL A 62 2.70 6.65 1.37
N SER A 63 2.90 7.00 0.10
CA SER A 63 3.93 6.43 -0.76
C SER A 63 5.09 7.41 -0.86
N PHE A 64 6.24 7.03 -0.32
CA PHE A 64 7.51 7.71 -0.54
C PHE A 64 8.10 7.22 -1.86
N VAL A 65 8.48 8.13 -2.75
CA VAL A 65 9.09 7.81 -4.04
C VAL A 65 10.37 8.59 -4.17
N ASP A 66 11.47 7.88 -4.35
CA ASP A 66 12.75 8.53 -4.60
C ASP A 66 12.84 8.91 -6.09
N LYS A 67 13.09 10.19 -6.35
CA LYS A 67 13.30 10.76 -7.69
C LYS A 67 14.65 11.45 -7.80
N ASP A 68 15.47 11.35 -6.78
CA ASP A 68 16.78 11.96 -6.72
C ASP A 68 17.84 10.96 -7.22
N GLU A 69 18.97 11.46 -7.71
CA GLU A 69 20.08 10.61 -8.16
C GLU A 69 20.87 10.04 -6.96
N ILE A 70 20.73 10.67 -5.80
CA ILE A 70 21.30 10.23 -4.53
C ILE A 70 20.25 9.42 -3.75
N ALA A 71 20.70 8.37 -3.07
CA ALA A 71 19.80 7.51 -2.31
C ALA A 71 19.25 8.20 -1.06
N HIS A 72 18.00 7.91 -0.71
CA HIS A 72 17.34 8.46 0.47
C HIS A 72 16.73 7.38 1.39
N THR A 73 16.24 7.82 2.54
CA THR A 73 15.41 7.03 3.47
C THR A 73 14.24 7.88 3.95
N ALA A 74 13.13 7.24 4.30
CA ALA A 74 12.07 7.82 5.11
C ALA A 74 11.99 7.00 6.40
N THR A 75 12.42 7.58 7.52
CA THR A 75 12.54 6.88 8.80
C THR A 75 11.86 7.68 9.91
N ALA A 76 10.95 7.03 10.63
CA ALA A 76 10.25 7.54 11.80
C ALA A 76 10.50 6.60 12.99
N GLU A 77 11.13 7.11 14.06
CA GLU A 77 11.70 6.30 15.15
C GLU A 77 10.85 5.12 15.64
N LYS A 78 9.54 5.33 15.78
CA LYS A 78 8.61 4.35 16.37
C LYS A 78 7.56 3.82 15.39
N SER A 79 7.56 4.30 14.15
CA SER A 79 6.45 4.08 13.23
C SER A 79 6.86 3.28 12.00
N PHE A 80 7.97 3.63 11.35
CA PHE A 80 8.42 2.94 10.14
C PHE A 80 9.87 3.24 9.79
N ASP A 81 10.47 2.37 8.97
CA ASP A 81 11.74 2.59 8.29
C ASP A 81 11.62 2.05 6.87
N SER A 82 11.87 2.89 5.87
CA SER A 82 11.87 2.47 4.46
C SER A 82 13.07 1.61 4.09
N GLY A 83 14.15 1.66 4.88
CA GLY A 83 15.49 1.33 4.39
C GLY A 83 15.94 2.29 3.30
N THR A 84 17.06 1.95 2.63
CA THR A 84 17.57 2.73 1.50
C THR A 84 16.66 2.60 0.30
N LEU A 85 16.20 3.74 -0.21
CA LEU A 85 15.57 3.88 -1.52
C LEU A 85 16.59 4.49 -2.48
N ARG A 86 16.64 3.96 -3.71
CA ARG A 86 17.36 4.55 -4.84
C ARG A 86 16.38 5.18 -5.82
N GLU A 87 16.90 5.95 -6.77
CA GLU A 87 16.12 6.55 -7.86
C GLU A 87 15.06 5.58 -8.44
N GLY A 88 13.80 6.01 -8.40
CA GLY A 88 12.64 5.27 -8.89
C GLY A 88 12.05 4.25 -7.91
N GLU A 89 12.73 3.92 -6.82
CA GLU A 89 12.22 3.04 -5.77
C GLU A 89 11.17 3.72 -4.90
N ARG A 90 10.35 2.90 -4.22
CA ARG A 90 9.26 3.40 -3.39
C ARG A 90 9.08 2.59 -2.11
N PHE A 91 8.62 3.27 -1.08
CA PHE A 91 8.16 2.68 0.16
C PHE A 91 6.72 3.13 0.46
N VAL A 92 5.88 2.24 0.98
CA VAL A 92 4.49 2.54 1.31
C VAL A 92 4.25 2.34 2.80
N PHE A 93 3.81 3.39 3.46
CA PHE A 93 3.37 3.39 4.85
C PHE A 93 1.84 3.44 4.92
N LYS A 94 1.23 2.60 5.76
CA LYS A 94 -0.22 2.66 6.07
C LYS A 94 -0.43 3.30 7.43
N ALA A 95 -1.22 4.36 7.48
CA ALA A 95 -1.57 5.01 8.73
C ALA A 95 -2.63 4.19 9.47
N THR A 96 -2.30 3.66 10.66
CA THR A 96 -3.20 2.81 11.45
C THR A 96 -3.69 3.45 12.73
N GLU A 97 -3.04 4.51 13.19
CA GLU A 97 -3.36 5.19 14.45
C GLU A 97 -3.32 6.72 14.24
N PRO A 98 -4.25 7.48 14.84
CA PRO A 98 -4.25 8.94 14.75
C PRO A 98 -3.05 9.53 15.51
N GLY A 99 -2.57 10.67 15.05
CA GLY A 99 -1.43 11.38 15.64
C GLY A 99 -0.55 12.05 14.61
N THR A 100 0.54 12.65 15.07
CA THR A 100 1.55 13.29 14.22
C THR A 100 2.83 12.46 14.23
N ILE A 101 3.29 12.07 13.05
CA ILE A 101 4.49 11.27 12.84
C ILE A 101 5.54 12.16 12.17
N GLY A 102 6.57 12.54 12.92
CA GLY A 102 7.78 13.14 12.36
C GLY A 102 8.70 12.08 11.77
N TYR A 103 9.30 12.37 10.61
CA TYR A 103 10.24 11.47 9.95
C TYR A 103 11.39 12.24 9.31
N VAL A 104 12.51 11.55 9.08
CA VAL A 104 13.75 12.11 8.56
C VAL A 104 14.34 11.20 7.48
N CYS A 105 15.26 11.75 6.69
CA CYS A 105 16.23 10.94 5.96
C CYS A 105 17.52 10.84 6.80
N ILE A 106 17.98 9.62 7.07
CA ILE A 106 19.17 9.40 7.92
C ILE A 106 20.49 9.78 7.24
N PHE A 107 20.49 9.94 5.91
CA PHE A 107 21.68 10.31 5.14
C PHE A 107 21.88 11.82 5.02
N HIS A 108 20.81 12.61 5.12
CA HIS A 108 20.81 14.04 4.83
C HIS A 108 20.28 14.85 6.03
N PRO A 109 21.17 15.40 6.87
CA PRO A 109 20.77 16.26 7.97
C PRO A 109 19.89 17.43 7.50
N GLY A 110 18.75 17.62 8.15
CA GLY A 110 17.79 18.69 7.81
C GLY A 110 16.69 18.27 6.84
N MET A 111 16.81 17.12 6.16
CA MET A 111 15.73 16.54 5.38
C MET A 111 14.70 15.90 6.32
N THR A 112 13.63 16.65 6.61
CA THR A 112 12.60 16.27 7.59
C THR A 112 11.21 16.45 7.03
N GLY A 113 10.26 15.66 7.50
CA GLY A 113 8.85 15.76 7.13
C GLY A 113 7.91 15.33 8.24
N THR A 114 6.62 15.49 7.99
CA THR A 114 5.55 15.19 8.96
C THR A 114 4.34 14.56 8.29
N ILE A 115 3.77 13.52 8.92
CA ILE A 115 2.48 12.94 8.58
C ILE A 115 1.50 13.25 9.71
N ASP A 116 0.44 13.99 9.41
CA ASP A 116 -0.70 14.17 10.31
C ASP A 116 -1.78 13.14 9.98
N VAL A 117 -2.07 12.26 10.93
CA VAL A 117 -3.10 11.22 10.81
C VAL A 117 -4.33 11.61 11.61
N SER A 118 -5.47 11.82 10.93
CA SER A 118 -6.77 12.03 11.55
C SER A 118 -7.65 10.78 11.52
N ASN A 119 -8.77 10.80 12.24
CA ASN A 119 -9.84 9.81 12.03
C ASN A 119 -10.63 10.08 10.75
#